data_AF-A0A921HBC8-F1
#
_entry.id   AF-A0A921HBC8-F1
#
_cell.length_a   1.000
_cell.length_b   1.000
_cell.length_c   1.000
_cell.angle_alpha   90.00
_cell.angle_beta   90.00
_cell.angle_gamma   90.00
#
_symmetry.space_group_name_H-M   'P 1'
#
loop_
_entity.id
_entity.type
_entity.pdbx_description
1 polymer ?
#
loop_
_entity_poly.entity_id
_entity_poly.type
_entity_poly.pdbx_seq_one_letter_code
_entity_poly.pdbx_strand_id
1 'polypeptide(L)'
;MIANDNTITFLPERLNRQPVVFRGMTMSELSIVFLAGFGVGLVIGIVMMLFIGEWAIIPSCSLGIAFLFVFKGGNLIAKLKRGKPDTWLPRYLEQRFGRNRLLINSSPQKRYWSIRR
;
A
#
# COMPACT_ATOMS: atom_id res chain seq x y z
N MET A 1 -22.34 -6.47 -45.33
CA MET A 1 -21.45 -5.33 -45.00
C MET A 1 -20.85 -5.61 -43.64
N ILE A 2 -19.54 -5.83 -43.58
CA ILE A 2 -18.80 -6.24 -42.38
C ILE A 2 -18.59 -4.99 -41.53
N ALA A 3 -19.21 -4.92 -40.36
CA ALA A 3 -18.91 -3.88 -39.38
C ALA A 3 -17.52 -4.18 -38.80
N ASN A 4 -16.57 -3.27 -39.00
CA ASN A 4 -15.27 -3.29 -38.32
C ASN A 4 -15.47 -2.90 -36.85
N ASP A 5 -15.94 -3.85 -36.03
CA ASP A 5 -16.21 -3.68 -34.60
C ASP A 5 -14.94 -3.80 -33.75
N ASN A 6 -13.88 -3.05 -34.08
CA ASN A 6 -12.64 -2.99 -33.29
C ASN A 6 -12.68 -1.92 -32.18
N THR A 7 -13.84 -1.34 -31.88
CA THR A 7 -13.98 -0.35 -30.81
C THR A 7 -14.56 -1.01 -29.58
N ILE A 8 -13.69 -1.42 -28.65
CA ILE A 8 -14.08 -2.09 -27.40
C ILE A 8 -14.95 -1.10 -26.59
N THR A 9 -16.27 -1.29 -26.58
CA THR A 9 -17.26 -0.36 -26.01
C THR A 9 -17.15 -0.21 -24.49
N PHE A 10 -16.45 -1.12 -23.81
CA PHE A 10 -16.29 -1.11 -22.36
C PHE A 10 -14.88 -1.57 -21.98
N LEU A 11 -14.09 -0.67 -21.40
CA LEU A 11 -12.84 -1.05 -20.75
C LEU A 11 -13.18 -1.64 -19.37
N PRO A 12 -12.86 -2.91 -19.09
CA PRO A 12 -13.22 -3.52 -17.81
C PRO A 12 -12.50 -2.82 -16.65
N GLU A 13 -13.27 -2.25 -15.71
CA GLU A 13 -12.79 -1.54 -14.51
C GLU A 13 -11.79 -2.38 -13.68
N ARG A 14 -11.85 -3.71 -13.83
CA ARG A 14 -10.91 -4.67 -13.22
C ARG A 14 -9.47 -4.42 -13.67
N LEU A 15 -9.26 -3.97 -14.90
CA LEU A 15 -7.94 -3.70 -15.49
C LEU A 15 -7.29 -2.45 -14.88
N ASN A 16 -8.10 -1.48 -14.46
CA ASN A 16 -7.63 -0.24 -13.84
C ASN A 16 -7.43 -0.38 -12.33
N ARG A 17 -7.95 -1.44 -11.71
CA ARG A 17 -7.81 -1.67 -10.27
C ARG A 17 -6.40 -2.13 -9.96
N GLN A 18 -5.78 -1.50 -8.96
CA GLN A 18 -4.45 -1.90 -8.51
C GLN A 18 -4.45 -3.40 -8.14
N PRO A 19 -3.50 -4.18 -8.65
CA PRO A 19 -3.44 -5.61 -8.37
C PRO A 19 -3.14 -5.82 -6.89
N VAL A 20 -3.78 -6.84 -6.31
CA VAL A 20 -3.46 -7.33 -4.97
C VAL A 20 -2.19 -8.16 -5.06
N VAL A 21 -1.18 -7.80 -4.28
CA VAL A 21 0.15 -8.46 -4.31
C VAL A 21 0.26 -9.48 -3.18
N PHE A 22 -0.12 -9.10 -1.96
CA PHE A 22 0.05 -9.96 -0.80
C PHE A 22 -1.15 -9.87 0.15
N ARG A 23 -1.85 -11.00 0.36
CA ARG A 23 -2.88 -11.15 1.40
C ARG A 23 -3.99 -10.09 1.34
N GLY A 24 -4.34 -9.65 0.13
CA GLY A 24 -5.35 -8.61 -0.14
C GLY A 24 -4.82 -7.17 -0.11
N MET A 25 -3.53 -6.96 0.13
CA MET A 25 -2.86 -5.66 0.08
C MET A 25 -2.36 -5.35 -1.32
N THR A 26 -2.51 -4.08 -1.74
CA THR A 26 -1.87 -3.55 -2.94
C THR A 26 -0.37 -3.29 -2.69
N MET A 27 0.40 -3.04 -3.75
CA MET A 27 1.84 -2.77 -3.64
C MET A 27 2.15 -1.55 -2.74
N SER A 28 1.33 -0.50 -2.83
CA SER A 28 1.46 0.70 -2.01
C SER A 28 1.15 0.45 -0.53
N GLU A 29 0.14 -0.37 -0.25
CA GLU A 29 -0.21 -0.76 1.12
C GLU A 29 0.90 -1.60 1.76
N LEU A 30 1.42 -2.56 0.99
CA LEU A 30 2.51 -3.42 1.41
C LEU A 30 3.77 -2.62 1.76
N SER A 31 4.15 -1.66 0.92
CA SER A 31 5.36 -0.85 1.14
C SER A 31 5.25 0.04 2.38
N ILE A 32 4.07 0.61 2.65
CA ILE A 32 3.84 1.42 3.86
C ILE A 32 3.94 0.57 5.12
N VAL A 33 3.29 -0.60 5.15
CA VAL A 33 3.35 -1.52 6.30
C VAL A 33 4.78 -2.03 6.51
N PHE A 34 5.46 -2.35 5.42
CA PHE A 34 6.85 -2.79 5.46
C PHE A 34 7.76 -1.69 6.00
N LEU A 35 7.67 -0.45 5.49
CA LEU A 35 8.46 0.68 5.96
C LEU A 35 8.16 1.02 7.42
N ALA A 36 6.90 0.97 7.84
CA ALA A 36 6.52 1.19 9.23
C ALA A 36 7.13 0.12 10.15
N GLY A 37 7.01 -1.16 9.78
CA GLY A 37 7.61 -2.26 10.53
C GLY A 37 9.14 -2.22 10.54
N PHE A 38 9.75 -1.86 9.41
CA PHE A 38 11.19 -1.70 9.27
C PHE A 38 11.72 -0.55 10.14
N GLY A 39 11.03 0.60 10.15
CA GLY A 39 11.38 1.73 11.02
C GLY A 39 11.29 1.38 12.50
N VAL A 40 10.21 0.73 12.92
CA VAL A 40 10.05 0.25 14.30
C VAL A 40 11.15 -0.77 14.66
N GLY A 41 11.44 -1.69 13.74
CA GLY A 41 12.47 -2.70 13.95
C GLY A 41 13.89 -2.16 13.93
N LEU A 42 14.16 -1.06 13.20
CA LEU A 42 15.42 -0.33 13.30
C LEU A 42 15.58 0.30 14.68
N VAL A 43 14.56 0.99 15.20
CA VAL A 43 14.62 1.59 16.54
C VAL A 43 14.88 0.53 17.59
N ILE A 44 14.14 -0.58 17.53
CA ILE A 44 14.33 -1.71 18.46
C ILE A 44 15.72 -2.33 18.27
N GLY A 45 16.17 -2.53 17.03
CA GLY A 45 17.49 -3.07 16.71
C GLY A 45 18.64 -2.19 17.21
N ILE A 46 18.52 -0.86 17.13
CA ILE A 46 19.49 0.09 17.67
C ILE A 46 19.54 -0.02 19.19
N VAL A 47 18.38 -0.06 19.86
CA VAL A 47 18.32 -0.25 21.32
C VAL A 47 18.95 -1.59 21.70
N MET A 48 18.66 -2.67 20.97
CA MET A 48 19.22 -4.00 21.22
C MET A 48 20.74 -4.04 20.99
N MET A 49 21.24 -3.32 19.97
CA MET A 49 22.67 -3.19 19.69
C MET A 49 23.41 -2.56 20.88
N LEU A 50 22.82 -1.57 21.55
CA LEU A 50 23.44 -0.96 22.74
C LEU A 50 23.67 -1.95 23.89
N PHE A 51 22.86 -3.02 23.96
CA PHE A 51 23.01 -4.06 24.98
C PHE A 51 23.96 -5.18 24.57
N ILE A 52 23.93 -5.60 23.31
CA ILE A 52 24.66 -6.79 22.84
C ILE A 52 26.02 -6.43 22.21
N GLY A 53 26.17 -5.20 21.70
CA GLY A 53 27.41 -4.71 21.08
C GLY A 53 27.60 -5.10 19.61
N GLU A 54 26.72 -5.95 19.06
CA GLU A 54 26.84 -6.47 17.69
C GLU A 54 26.01 -5.67 16.67
N TRP A 55 26.68 -5.17 15.63
CA TRP A 55 26.06 -4.36 14.58
C TRP A 55 25.09 -5.15 13.69
N ALA A 56 25.31 -6.46 13.54
CA ALA A 56 24.50 -7.35 12.71
C ALA A 56 23.05 -7.51 13.21
N ILE A 57 22.78 -7.15 14.48
CA ILE A 57 21.46 -7.27 15.09
C ILE A 57 20.47 -6.25 14.53
N ILE A 58 20.96 -5.09 14.10
CA ILE A 58 20.11 -4.03 13.52
C ILE A 58 19.34 -4.54 12.29
N PRO A 59 19.99 -5.05 11.22
CA PRO A 59 19.27 -5.56 10.05
C PRO A 59 18.44 -6.81 10.36
N SER A 60 18.87 -7.68 11.28
CA SER A 60 18.10 -8.87 11.66
C SER A 60 16.79 -8.51 12.37
N CYS A 61 16.83 -7.61 13.36
CA CYS A 61 15.63 -7.13 14.05
C CYS A 61 14.72 -6.34 13.12
N SER A 62 15.27 -5.46 12.28
CA SER A 62 14.46 -4.64 11.37
C SER A 62 13.69 -5.49 10.36
N LEU A 63 14.34 -6.47 9.74
CA LEU A 63 13.69 -7.38 8.81
C LEU A 63 12.70 -8.32 9.51
N GLY A 64 13.06 -8.85 10.68
CA GLY A 64 12.17 -9.73 11.46
C GLY A 64 10.87 -9.03 11.86
N ILE A 65 10.97 -7.80 12.37
CA ILE A 65 9.80 -7.00 12.77
C ILE A 65 9.01 -6.53 11.55
N ALA A 66 9.68 -6.11 10.46
CA ALA A 66 9.00 -5.76 9.21
C ALA A 66 8.18 -6.93 8.66
N PHE A 67 8.72 -8.15 8.70
CA PHE A 67 8.02 -9.34 8.26
C PHE A 67 6.78 -9.64 9.12
N LEU A 68 6.90 -9.54 10.45
CA LEU A 68 5.76 -9.68 11.37
C LEU A 68 4.68 -8.64 11.10
N PHE A 69 5.08 -7.39 10.87
CA PHE A 69 4.18 -6.29 10.51
C PHE A 69 3.45 -6.57 9.21
N VAL A 70 4.13 -7.01 8.16
CA VAL A 70 3.48 -7.37 6.89
C VAL A 70 2.50 -8.53 7.09
N PHE A 71 2.91 -9.56 7.84
CA PHE A 71 2.09 -10.75 8.06
C PHE A 71 0.80 -10.43 8.83
N LYS A 72 0.90 -9.64 9.90
CA LYS A 72 -0.27 -9.20 10.70
C LYS A 72 -1.04 -8.07 10.04
N GLY A 73 -0.35 -7.16 9.35
CA GLY A 73 -0.87 -5.98 8.68
C GLY A 73 -1.87 -6.32 7.57
N GLY A 74 -1.66 -7.42 6.84
CA GLY A 74 -2.64 -7.88 5.84
C GLY A 74 -4.03 -8.13 6.41
N ASN A 75 -4.12 -8.76 7.58
CA ASN A 75 -5.41 -9.00 8.24
C ASN A 75 -6.01 -7.71 8.82
N LEU A 76 -5.17 -6.81 9.35
CA LEU A 76 -5.62 -5.55 9.93
C LEU A 76 -6.14 -4.60 8.84
N ILE A 77 -5.43 -4.50 7.72
CA ILE A 77 -5.83 -3.72 6.55
C ILE A 77 -7.09 -4.32 5.92
N ALA A 78 -7.19 -5.65 5.79
CA ALA A 78 -8.42 -6.28 5.32
C ALA A 78 -9.64 -5.96 6.21
N LYS A 79 -9.45 -5.84 7.53
CA LYS A 79 -10.49 -5.39 8.46
C LYS A 79 -10.80 -3.89 8.31
N LEU A 80 -9.77 -3.05 8.21
CA LEU A 80 -9.91 -1.59 8.03
C LEU A 80 -10.55 -1.22 6.69
N LYS A 81 -10.37 -2.05 5.66
CA LYS A 81 -10.98 -1.91 4.33
C LYS A 81 -12.43 -2.40 4.26
N ARG A 82 -13.01 -2.96 5.33
CA ARG A 82 -14.44 -3.35 5.33
C ARG A 82 -15.32 -2.11 5.15
N GLY A 83 -15.98 -2.03 4.00
CA GLY A 83 -16.93 -0.96 3.67
C GLY A 83 -16.31 0.33 3.11
N LYS A 84 -15.02 0.35 2.77
CA LYS A 84 -14.35 1.51 2.17
C LYS A 84 -13.88 1.21 0.74
N PRO A 85 -13.95 2.17 -0.20
CA PRO A 85 -13.51 1.97 -1.58
C PRO A 85 -11.99 1.78 -1.67
N ASP A 86 -11.54 1.04 -2.69
CA ASP A 86 -10.14 0.60 -2.82
C ASP A 86 -9.12 1.74 -2.94
N THR A 87 -9.55 2.90 -3.41
CA THR A 87 -8.71 4.10 -3.54
C THR A 87 -8.62 4.92 -2.26
N TRP A 88 -9.28 4.52 -1.17
CA TRP A 88 -9.36 5.34 0.05
C TRP A 88 -8.01 5.50 0.75
N LEU A 89 -7.25 4.42 0.94
CA LEU A 89 -5.99 4.47 1.67
C LEU A 89 -4.92 5.35 1.00
N PRO A 90 -4.62 5.20 -0.32
CA PRO A 90 -3.66 6.10 -0.96
C PRO A 90 -4.09 7.56 -0.88
N ARG A 91 -5.38 7.88 -1.06
CA ARG A 91 -5.90 9.25 -0.93
C ARG A 91 -5.79 9.79 0.50
N TYR A 92 -6.07 8.97 1.51
CA TYR A 92 -5.92 9.36 2.91
C TYR A 92 -4.46 9.64 3.26
N LEU A 93 -3.53 8.81 2.76
CA LEU A 93 -2.11 9.01 2.97
C LEU A 93 -1.59 10.27 2.26
N GLU A 94 -2.02 10.50 1.01
CA GLU A 94 -1.73 11.73 0.25
C GLU A 94 -2.20 12.98 1.01
N GLN A 95 -3.38 12.92 1.62
CA GLN A 95 -3.94 14.03 2.38
C GLN A 95 -3.22 14.24 3.72
N ARG A 96 -2.72 13.17 4.35
CA ARG A 96 -2.07 13.22 5.67
C ARG A 96 -0.58 13.56 5.61
N PHE A 97 0.16 13.03 4.65
CA PHE A 97 1.61 13.19 4.56
C PHE A 97 2.07 14.38 3.73
N GLY A 98 1.13 15.13 3.15
CA GLY A 98 1.47 16.34 2.42
C GLY A 98 2.04 16.02 1.04
N ARG A 99 1.52 16.75 0.06
CA ARG A 99 1.73 16.52 -1.36
C ARG A 99 3.18 16.89 -1.74
N ASN A 100 4.08 15.91 -1.77
CA ASN A 100 5.29 15.99 -2.58
C ASN A 100 4.86 16.05 -4.05
N ARG A 101 4.55 17.27 -4.50
CA ARG A 101 3.96 17.66 -5.80
C ARG A 101 4.81 17.25 -7.01
N LEU A 102 5.96 16.62 -6.79
CA LEU A 102 6.98 16.33 -7.80
C LEU A 102 6.97 14.88 -8.32
N LEU A 103 6.29 13.93 -7.66
CA LEU A 103 6.37 12.51 -8.02
C LEU A 103 5.11 11.93 -8.68
N ILE A 104 4.04 12.71 -8.85
CA ILE A 104 2.76 12.17 -9.33
C ILE A 104 2.23 13.01 -10.48
N ASN A 105 2.39 12.46 -11.69
CA ASN A 105 1.59 12.77 -12.87
C ASN A 105 0.12 12.79 -12.44
N SER A 106 -0.38 14.00 -12.20
CA SER A 106 -1.73 14.25 -11.75
C SER A 106 -2.66 14.09 -12.94
N SER A 107 -2.89 12.84 -13.37
CA SER A 107 -4.03 12.58 -14.21
C SER A 107 -5.28 12.99 -13.41
N PRO A 108 -6.13 13.89 -13.94
CA PRO A 108 -7.34 14.33 -13.25
C PRO A 108 -8.38 13.20 -13.29
N GLN A 109 -8.14 12.13 -12.54
CA GLN A 109 -9.09 11.03 -12.42
C GLN A 109 -10.24 11.49 -11.54
N LYS A 110 -11.34 11.68 -12.26
CA LYS A 110 -12.49 12.51 -11.95
C LYS A 110 -13.16 12.20 -10.60
N ARG A 111 -13.64 13.29 -10.05
CA ARG A 111 -14.24 13.50 -8.73
C ARG A 111 -15.71 13.11 -8.74
N TYR A 112 -16.03 11.84 -8.99
CA TYR A 112 -17.39 11.32 -8.82
C TYR A 112 -17.39 10.09 -7.93
N TRP A 113 -17.92 10.28 -6.72
CA TRP A 113 -18.42 9.21 -5.89
C TRP A 113 -19.72 8.71 -6.51
N SER A 114 -19.66 7.81 -7.49
CA SER A 114 -20.85 7.05 -7.88
C SER A 114 -21.04 5.90 -6.89
N ILE A 115 -21.67 6.22 -5.77
CA ILE A 115 -22.30 5.21 -4.92
C ILE A 115 -23.45 4.63 -5.75
N ARG A 116 -23.19 3.52 -6.46
CA ARG A 116 -24.27 2.61 -6.88
C ARG A 116 -24.23 1.41 -5.94
N ARG A 117 -25.35 1.26 -5.22
CA ARG A 117 -25.64 0.14 -4.32
C ARG A 117 -25.73 -1.16 -5.11
#